data_AF-A0A7W1H6P4-F1
#
_entry.id   AF-A0A7W1H6P4-F1
#
_cell.length_a   1.000
_cell.length_b   1.000
_cell.length_c   1.000
_cell.angle_alpha   90.00
_cell.angle_beta   90.00
_cell.angle_gamma   90.00
#
_symmetry.space_group_name_H-M   'P 1'
#
loop_
_entity.id
_entity.type
_entity.pdbx_description
1 polymer ?
#
loop_
_entity_poly.entity_id
_entity_poly.type
_entity_poly.pdbx_seq_one_letter_code
_entity_poly.pdbx_strand_id
1 'polypeptide(L)'
;MREHQPVTVESISATHKARRKEIRARLGEFEEVWRDGSDARLWEELVFCIFTAGASARMGLKSIEAVRPLLWNGEEAEMTEALKRAGAHRFPVARPGYIVIARNYLREHCGLRLREQLESFSDPIERRDWLAREKRIKGLG
;
A
#
# COMPACT_ATOMS: atom_id res chain seq x y z
N MET A 1 -13.18 -20.87 -23.05
CA MET A 1 -11.89 -20.69 -22.36
C MET A 1 -11.07 -19.68 -23.16
N ARG A 2 -10.51 -18.64 -22.54
CA ARG A 2 -9.53 -17.80 -23.26
C ARG A 2 -8.25 -18.60 -23.30
N GLU A 3 -7.84 -19.06 -24.48
CA GLU A 3 -6.51 -19.62 -24.69
C GLU A 3 -5.48 -18.56 -24.26
N HIS A 4 -4.85 -18.77 -23.11
CA HIS A 4 -3.72 -17.94 -22.71
C HIS A 4 -2.51 -18.45 -23.48
N GLN A 5 -2.05 -17.66 -24.45
CA GLN A 5 -0.72 -17.87 -25.00
C GLN A 5 0.30 -17.87 -23.85
N PRO A 6 1.32 -18.75 -23.91
CA PRO A 6 2.35 -18.79 -22.90
C PRO A 6 3.06 -17.44 -22.81
N VAL A 7 3.33 -16.98 -21.59
CA VAL A 7 4.14 -15.79 -21.36
C VAL A 7 5.58 -16.12 -21.71
N THR A 8 6.18 -15.40 -22.66
CA THR A 8 7.58 -15.58 -23.09
C THR A 8 8.36 -14.28 -22.90
N VAL A 9 9.69 -14.35 -22.93
CA VAL A 9 10.54 -13.16 -22.84
C VAL A 9 10.26 -12.18 -23.97
N GLU A 10 9.96 -12.70 -25.17
CA GLU A 10 9.62 -11.91 -26.34
C GLU A 10 8.27 -11.21 -26.14
N SER A 11 7.25 -11.90 -25.63
CA SER A 11 5.93 -11.30 -25.39
C SER A 11 5.95 -10.26 -24.27
N ILE A 12 6.74 -10.48 -23.22
CA ILE A 12 7.01 -9.47 -22.17
C ILE A 12 7.72 -8.26 -22.78
N SER A 13 8.77 -8.47 -23.56
CA SER A 13 9.55 -7.38 -24.16
C SER A 13 8.73 -6.54 -25.14
N ALA A 14 7.90 -7.18 -25.96
CA ALA A 14 6.96 -6.52 -26.86
C ALA A 14 5.92 -5.70 -26.10
N THR A 15 5.32 -6.27 -25.05
CA THR A 15 4.33 -5.59 -24.20
C THR A 15 4.96 -4.40 -23.47
N HIS A 16 6.17 -4.57 -22.91
CA HIS A 16 6.91 -3.49 -22.27
C HIS A 16 7.23 -2.37 -23.27
N LYS A 17 7.63 -2.70 -24.51
CA LYS A 17 7.85 -1.69 -25.57
C LYS A 17 6.56 -0.93 -25.89
N ALA A 18 5.44 -1.63 -26.05
CA ALA A 18 4.15 -1.03 -26.34
C ALA A 18 3.64 -0.12 -25.21
N ARG A 19 3.85 -0.51 -23.94
CA ARG A 19 3.37 0.22 -22.76
C ARG A 19 4.43 1.07 -22.07
N ARG A 20 5.60 1.26 -22.70
CA ARG A 20 6.76 1.93 -22.11
C ARG A 20 6.43 3.30 -21.53
N LYS A 21 5.62 4.09 -22.25
CA LYS A 21 5.23 5.44 -21.81
C LYS A 21 4.43 5.40 -20.51
N GLU A 22 3.41 4.53 -20.44
CA GLU A 22 2.58 4.36 -19.23
C GLU A 22 3.41 3.86 -18.04
N ILE A 23 4.29 2.88 -18.27
CA ILE A 23 5.16 2.31 -17.23
C ILE A 23 6.09 3.39 -16.68
N ARG A 24 6.75 4.17 -17.55
CA ARG A 24 7.64 5.27 -17.13
C ARG A 24 6.89 6.37 -16.39
N ALA A 25 5.68 6.71 -16.84
CA ALA A 25 4.85 7.69 -16.13
C ALA A 25 4.53 7.19 -14.71
N ARG A 26 4.12 5.93 -14.56
CA ARG A 26 3.83 5.33 -13.25
C ARG A 26 5.06 5.25 -12.34
N LEU A 27 6.24 4.93 -12.89
CA LEU A 27 7.50 4.95 -12.13
C LEU A 27 7.82 6.37 -11.65
N GLY A 28 7.60 7.39 -12.49
CA GLY A 28 7.74 8.79 -12.11
C GLY A 28 6.80 9.19 -10.96
N GLU A 29 5.54 8.73 -10.97
CA GLU A 29 4.62 8.93 -9.84
C GLU A 29 5.15 8.33 -8.53
N PHE A 30 5.78 7.14 -8.57
CA PHE A 30 6.39 6.52 -7.38
C PHE A 30 7.61 7.30 -6.90
N GLU A 31 8.46 7.76 -7.82
CA GLU A 31 9.61 8.60 -7.50
C GLU A 31 9.19 9.93 -6.87
N GLU A 32 8.12 10.56 -7.35
CA GLU A 32 7.56 11.80 -6.81
C GLU A 32 7.00 11.60 -5.40
N VAL A 33 6.26 10.51 -5.15
CA VAL A 33 5.82 10.16 -3.79
C VAL A 33 7.01 9.99 -2.86
N TRP A 34 8.07 9.31 -3.32
CA TRP A 34 9.26 9.17 -2.50
C TRP A 34 10.00 10.49 -2.32
N ARG A 35 10.11 11.35 -3.32
CA ARG A 35 10.91 12.59 -3.22
C ARG A 35 10.20 13.68 -2.43
N ASP A 36 8.93 13.90 -2.75
CA ASP A 36 8.19 15.11 -2.37
C ASP A 36 6.97 14.79 -1.47
N GLY A 37 6.60 13.51 -1.33
CA GLY A 37 5.49 13.08 -0.48
C GLY A 37 5.73 13.34 1.00
N SER A 38 4.68 13.80 1.70
CA SER A 38 4.67 13.91 3.15
C SER A 38 4.58 12.53 3.83
N ASP A 39 4.86 12.45 5.12
CA ASP A 39 4.66 11.22 5.90
C ASP A 39 3.21 10.74 5.86
N ALA A 40 2.24 11.64 5.80
CA ALA A 40 0.83 11.29 5.62
C ALA A 40 0.57 10.63 4.24
N ARG A 41 1.28 11.07 3.19
CA ARG A 41 1.22 10.44 1.87
C ARG A 41 1.88 9.06 1.87
N LEU A 42 3.03 8.91 2.52
CA LEU A 42 3.70 7.62 2.69
C LEU A 42 2.84 6.63 3.50
N TRP A 43 2.16 7.13 4.53
CA TRP A 43 1.21 6.35 5.32
C TRP A 43 0.03 5.86 4.46
N GLU A 44 -0.54 6.72 3.60
CA GLU A 44 -1.61 6.33 2.67
C GLU A 44 -1.15 5.20 1.73
N GLU A 45 0.07 5.26 1.19
CA GLU A 45 0.64 4.18 0.35
C GLU A 45 0.85 2.87 1.13
N LEU A 46 1.30 2.94 2.38
CA LEU A 46 1.44 1.76 3.23
C LEU A 46 0.07 1.09 3.48
N VAL A 47 -0.96 1.90 3.74
CA VAL A 47 -2.33 1.41 3.90
C VAL A 47 -2.88 0.83 2.59
N PHE A 48 -2.52 1.39 1.44
CA PHE A 48 -2.85 0.82 0.14
C PHE A 48 -2.25 -0.58 -0.03
N CYS A 49 -0.98 -0.77 0.35
CA CYS A 49 -0.34 -2.08 0.37
C CYS A 49 -1.09 -3.07 1.29
N ILE A 50 -1.50 -2.65 2.49
CA ILE A 50 -2.29 -3.50 3.40
C ILE A 50 -3.64 -3.90 2.76
N PHE A 51 -4.34 -2.98 2.12
CA PHE A 51 -5.60 -3.29 1.43
C PHE A 51 -5.40 -4.23 0.23
N THR A 52 -4.31 -4.09 -0.50
CA THR A 52 -4.04 -4.94 -1.67
C THR A 52 -3.52 -6.34 -1.32
N ALA A 53 -3.19 -6.63 -0.06
CA ALA A 53 -2.85 -7.98 0.37
C ALA A 53 -3.99 -8.96 0.05
N GLY A 54 -3.76 -9.84 -0.93
CA GLY A 54 -4.76 -10.76 -1.48
C GLY A 54 -5.82 -10.10 -2.38
N ALA A 55 -5.94 -8.78 -2.46
CA ALA A 55 -6.97 -8.08 -3.22
C ALA A 55 -6.41 -7.44 -4.50
N SER A 56 -7.29 -7.05 -5.43
CA SER A 56 -6.87 -6.32 -6.63
C SER A 56 -6.46 -4.88 -6.32
N ALA A 57 -5.54 -4.30 -7.10
CA ALA A 57 -5.17 -2.89 -6.98
C ALA A 57 -6.39 -1.95 -7.04
N ARG A 58 -7.36 -2.24 -7.93
CA ARG A 58 -8.62 -1.48 -8.04
C ARG A 58 -9.43 -1.50 -6.75
N MET A 59 -9.47 -2.63 -6.04
CA MET A 59 -10.14 -2.75 -4.75
C MET A 59 -9.39 -1.97 -3.66
N GLY A 60 -8.06 -2.01 -3.67
CA GLY A 60 -7.22 -1.21 -2.78
C GLY A 60 -7.48 0.29 -2.93
N LEU A 61 -7.51 0.81 -4.17
CA LEU A 61 -7.79 2.22 -4.44
C LEU A 61 -9.17 2.64 -3.92
N LYS A 62 -10.22 1.86 -4.20
CA LYS A 62 -11.56 2.11 -3.68
C LYS A 62 -11.62 2.11 -2.16
N SER A 63 -10.82 1.24 -1.53
CA SER A 63 -10.74 1.15 -0.06
C SER A 63 -10.09 2.39 0.53
N ILE A 64 -8.99 2.87 -0.06
CA ILE A 64 -8.35 4.14 0.32
C ILE A 64 -9.33 5.30 0.19
N GLU A 65 -10.02 5.43 -0.94
CA GLU A 65 -11.03 6.48 -1.15
C GLU A 65 -12.10 6.47 -0.04
N ALA A 66 -12.57 5.29 0.36
CA ALA A 66 -13.60 5.14 1.39
C ALA A 66 -13.12 5.54 2.79
N VAL A 67 -11.84 5.29 3.14
CA VAL A 67 -11.32 5.52 4.50
C VAL A 67 -10.36 6.71 4.61
N ARG A 68 -10.08 7.44 3.53
CA ARG A 68 -9.09 8.54 3.51
C ARG A 68 -9.25 9.54 4.67
N PRO A 69 -10.46 10.01 5.04
CA PRO A 69 -10.64 10.93 6.17
C PRO A 69 -10.26 10.32 7.53
N LEU A 70 -10.21 9.00 7.63
CA LEU A 70 -10.00 8.23 8.85
C LEU A 70 -8.54 7.76 9.00
N LEU A 71 -7.70 7.86 7.97
CA LEU A 71 -6.34 7.27 7.98
C LEU A 71 -5.50 7.75 9.16
N TRP A 72 -5.60 9.03 9.52
CA TRP A 72 -4.76 9.60 10.58
C TRP A 72 -5.22 9.24 11.99
N ASN A 73 -6.52 9.29 12.27
CA ASN A 73 -7.04 9.16 13.64
C ASN A 73 -8.28 8.28 13.78
N GLY A 74 -8.91 7.84 12.70
CA GLY A 74 -10.13 7.05 12.78
C GLY A 74 -9.92 5.69 13.42
N GLU A 75 -10.93 5.21 14.13
CA GLU A 75 -10.92 3.94 14.82
C GLU A 75 -11.27 2.78 13.89
N GLU A 76 -10.95 1.55 14.33
CA GLU A 76 -11.18 0.33 13.56
C GLU A 76 -12.65 0.19 13.14
N ALA A 77 -13.57 0.50 14.05
CA ALA A 77 -15.00 0.43 13.81
C ALA A 77 -15.46 1.45 12.74
N GLU A 78 -14.93 2.67 12.76
CA GLU A 78 -15.28 3.73 11.79
C GLU A 78 -14.82 3.36 10.38
N MET A 79 -13.57 2.87 10.26
CA MET A 79 -13.04 2.40 8.98
C MET A 79 -13.80 1.18 8.47
N THR A 80 -14.18 0.27 9.37
CA THR A 80 -14.99 -0.91 9.04
C THR A 80 -16.32 -0.52 8.43
N GLU A 81 -17.04 0.41 9.06
CA GLU A 81 -18.34 0.88 8.57
C GLU A 81 -18.21 1.67 7.26
N ALA A 82 -17.15 2.46 7.09
CA ALA A 82 -16.86 3.13 5.83
C ALA A 82 -16.65 2.13 4.67
N LEU A 83 -15.85 1.08 4.90
CA LEU A 83 -15.61 0.04 3.89
C LEU A 83 -16.87 -0.76 3.54
N LYS A 84 -17.67 -1.13 4.56
CA LYS A 84 -18.94 -1.84 4.35
C LYS A 84 -19.93 -0.99 3.56
N ARG A 85 -20.14 0.27 3.97
CA ARG A 85 -21.07 1.20 3.31
C ARG A 85 -20.72 1.40 1.84
N ALA A 86 -19.44 1.51 1.52
CA ALA A 86 -18.96 1.68 0.15
C ALA A 86 -18.90 0.36 -0.65
N GLY A 87 -19.06 -0.80 -0.01
CA GLY A 87 -18.77 -2.10 -0.64
C GLY A 87 -17.33 -2.18 -1.18
N ALA A 88 -16.39 -1.48 -0.51
CA ALA A 88 -15.08 -1.18 -1.09
C ALA A 88 -14.07 -2.32 -0.94
N HIS A 89 -14.25 -3.19 0.07
CA HIS A 89 -13.31 -4.25 0.38
C HIS A 89 -14.00 -5.54 0.80
N ARG A 90 -13.44 -6.69 0.39
CA ARG A 90 -13.97 -8.02 0.75
C ARG A 90 -13.61 -8.49 2.16
N PHE A 91 -12.66 -7.82 2.79
CA PHE A 91 -12.28 -8.02 4.20
C PHE A 91 -12.46 -6.70 4.95
N PRO A 92 -13.69 -6.21 5.13
CA PRO A 92 -13.92 -4.86 5.63
C PRO A 92 -13.68 -4.74 7.14
N VAL A 93 -13.56 -5.84 7.88
CA VAL A 93 -13.27 -5.83 9.33
C VAL A 93 -11.77 -6.02 9.59
N ALA A 94 -11.17 -7.10 9.04
CA ALA A 94 -9.79 -7.45 9.34
C ALA A 94 -8.76 -6.39 8.88
N ARG A 95 -9.00 -5.69 7.76
CA ARG A 95 -8.06 -4.70 7.22
C ARG A 95 -7.98 -3.44 8.08
N PRO A 96 -9.10 -2.81 8.50
CA PRO A 96 -9.08 -1.76 9.52
C PRO A 96 -8.29 -2.09 10.77
N GLY A 97 -8.47 -3.29 11.34
CA GLY A 97 -7.71 -3.68 12.54
C GLY A 97 -6.20 -3.70 12.28
N TYR A 98 -5.75 -4.19 11.12
CA TYR A 98 -4.33 -4.16 10.76
C TYR A 98 -3.79 -2.74 10.63
N ILE A 99 -4.57 -1.86 10.00
CA ILE A 99 -4.22 -0.45 9.81
C ILE A 99 -4.07 0.26 11.15
N VAL A 100 -5.03 0.10 12.07
CA VAL A 100 -4.98 0.76 13.37
C VAL A 100 -3.82 0.25 14.23
N ILE A 101 -3.58 -1.08 14.25
CA ILE A 101 -2.43 -1.65 14.96
C ILE A 101 -1.11 -1.10 14.41
N ALA A 102 -0.94 -1.11 13.08
CA ALA A 102 0.27 -0.60 12.43
C ALA A 102 0.46 0.90 12.67
N ARG A 103 -0.61 1.70 12.56
CA ARG A 103 -0.59 3.14 12.81
C ARG A 103 -0.14 3.47 14.22
N ASN A 104 -0.72 2.80 15.22
CA ASN A 104 -0.42 3.05 16.61
C ASN A 104 1.03 2.68 16.94
N TYR A 105 1.51 1.55 16.42
CA TYR A 105 2.92 1.19 16.54
C TYR A 105 3.84 2.22 15.87
N LEU A 106 3.60 2.62 14.62
CA LEU A 106 4.47 3.58 13.92
C LEU A 106 4.44 4.96 14.58
N ARG A 107 3.31 5.35 15.18
CA ARG A 107 3.19 6.56 15.99
C ARG A 107 4.02 6.47 17.27
N GLU A 108 3.98 5.35 17.98
CA GLU A 108 4.82 5.11 19.17
C GLU A 108 6.31 5.05 18.81
N HIS A 109 6.65 4.34 17.72
CA HIS A 109 8.01 4.00 17.32
C HIS A 109 8.77 5.17 16.70
N CYS A 110 8.14 5.93 15.81
CA CYS A 110 8.79 7.04 15.11
C CYS A 110 7.94 8.31 15.01
N GLY A 111 6.80 8.41 15.71
CA GLY A 111 5.91 9.56 15.61
C GLY A 111 5.23 9.67 14.24
N LEU A 112 5.10 8.57 13.49
CA LEU A 112 4.71 8.55 12.07
C LEU A 112 5.67 9.32 11.14
N ARG A 113 6.92 9.59 11.55
CA ARG A 113 7.98 10.10 10.67
C ARG A 113 8.53 8.96 9.81
N LEU A 114 7.71 8.50 8.88
CA LEU A 114 7.97 7.33 8.04
C LEU A 114 9.17 7.54 7.12
N ARG A 115 9.34 8.74 6.56
CA ARG A 115 10.50 9.05 5.73
C ARG A 115 11.81 8.83 6.48
N GLU A 116 11.96 9.50 7.62
CA GLU A 116 13.14 9.40 8.49
C GLU A 116 13.40 7.94 8.88
N GLN A 117 12.36 7.21 9.28
CA GLN A 117 12.48 5.79 9.62
C GLN A 117 12.86 4.90 8.43
N LEU A 118 12.36 5.16 7.22
CA LEU A 118 12.69 4.36 6.05
C LEU A 118 14.10 4.69 5.54
N GLU A 119 14.51 5.96 5.59
CA GLU A 119 15.85 6.42 5.22
C GLU A 119 16.94 5.99 6.22
N SER A 120 16.59 5.66 7.47
CA SER A 120 17.56 5.16 8.45
C SER A 120 18.17 3.80 8.07
N PHE A 121 17.57 3.08 7.12
CA PHE A 121 18.10 1.84 6.57
C PHE A 121 18.90 2.13 5.29
N SER A 122 20.20 1.76 5.30
CA SER A 122 21.06 1.85 4.13
C SER A 122 20.80 0.76 3.10
N ASP A 123 20.37 -0.44 3.54
CA ASP A 123 20.04 -1.56 2.66
C ASP A 123 18.53 -1.66 2.41
N PRO A 124 18.05 -1.63 1.15
CA PRO A 124 16.65 -1.85 0.84
C PRO A 124 16.12 -3.23 1.31
N ILE A 125 16.96 -4.25 1.42
CA ILE A 125 16.54 -5.57 1.93
C ILE A 125 16.24 -5.49 3.42
N GLU A 126 17.10 -4.85 4.22
CA GLU A 126 16.85 -4.61 5.64
C GLU A 126 15.58 -3.78 5.87
N ARG A 127 15.39 -2.72 5.08
CA ARG A 127 14.17 -1.89 5.12
C ARG A 127 12.91 -2.71 4.89
N ARG A 128 12.92 -3.56 3.85
CA ARG A 128 11.81 -4.47 3.54
C ARG A 128 11.58 -5.47 4.68
N ASP A 129 12.66 -6.07 5.17
CA ASP A 129 12.58 -7.08 6.21
C ASP A 129 12.05 -6.51 7.53
N TRP A 130 12.37 -5.25 7.88
CA TRP A 130 11.73 -4.57 9.01
C TRP A 130 10.21 -4.42 8.81
N LEU A 131 9.76 -3.92 7.65
CA LEU A 131 8.34 -3.77 7.34
C LEU A 131 7.58 -5.11 7.40
N ALA A 132 8.20 -6.21 6.96
CA ALA A 132 7.57 -7.52 6.90
C ALA A 132 7.63 -8.30 8.22
N ARG A 133 8.72 -8.15 9.01
CA ARG A 133 8.97 -8.97 10.21
C ARG A 133 8.49 -8.32 11.50
N GLU A 134 8.34 -7.00 11.55
CA GLU A 134 7.81 -6.33 12.74
C GLU A 134 6.34 -6.74 12.96
N LYS A 135 6.10 -7.47 14.05
CA LYS A 135 4.81 -8.12 14.34
C LYS A 135 3.64 -7.15 14.45
N ARG A 136 3.91 -5.87 14.77
CA ARG A 136 2.90 -4.82 14.88
C ARG A 136 2.65 -4.08 13.56
N ILE A 137 3.48 -4.25 12.54
CA ILE A 137 3.16 -3.84 11.16
C ILE A 137 2.33 -4.96 10.51
N LYS A 138 1.04 -5.00 10.84
CA LYS A 138 0.13 -6.03 10.34
C LYS A 138 -0.22 -5.82 8.87
N GLY A 139 -0.43 -6.92 8.14
CA GLY A 139 -0.93 -6.89 6.76
C GLY A 139 0.15 -6.71 5.68
N LEU A 140 1.42 -6.64 6.08
CA LEU A 140 2.59 -6.69 5.20
C LEU A 140 3.38 -7.98 5.48
N GLY A 141 4.09 -8.49 4.48
CA GLY A 141 4.86 -9.73 4.55
C GLY A 141 5.91 -9.82 3.46
#